data_AF-A0A4S9SW68-F1
#
_entry.id   AF-A0A4S9SW68-F1
#
_cell.length_a   1.000
_cell.length_b   1.000
_cell.length_c   1.000
_cell.angle_alpha   90.00
_cell.angle_beta   90.00
_cell.angle_gamma   90.00
#
_symmetry.space_group_name_H-M   'P 1'
#
loop_
_entity.id
_entity.type
_entity.pdbx_description
1 polymer ?
#
loop_
_entity_poly.entity_id
_entity_poly.type
_entity_poly.pdbx_seq_one_letter_code
_entity_poly.pdbx_strand_id
1 'polypeptide(L)'
;MTTNESKKPSSDPQIPAFLRQTTEDLATTLAFIQSQIHAIYSTASADQQDDNAPKLDHDTYIKIYTATHSYCTATKSPKGSLSGEDLYRYLEEEVRNYCQGVRSYIFITDNDEEDDPARRLLKAYITQYNKFAHLSNLVKNLMQVLERHWVRREIDEKKKNVYLIEDLNKMVWRKQVLQVGADTAPRKQGLGEVADAVTELRERSGGMAEYDSKLVKDVVRSLSFLGLTLDD
;
A
#
# COMPACT_ATOMS: atom_id res chain seq x y z
N MET A 1 37.68 27.15 39.85
CA MET A 1 38.22 26.90 38.50
C MET A 1 38.38 25.39 38.36
N THR A 2 37.27 24.72 38.09
CA THR A 2 36.90 24.07 36.82
C THR A 2 37.55 22.69 36.66
N THR A 3 36.81 21.70 37.16
CA THR A 3 36.89 20.27 36.88
C THR A 3 36.70 20.00 35.40
N ASN A 4 37.62 19.22 34.83
CA ASN A 4 37.61 18.79 33.43
C ASN A 4 36.81 17.50 33.33
N GLU A 5 35.57 17.56 32.85
CA GLU A 5 34.75 16.37 32.58
C GLU A 5 35.16 15.75 31.23
N SER A 6 35.82 14.59 31.29
CA SER A 6 36.05 13.73 30.14
C SER A 6 34.71 13.21 29.60
N LYS A 7 34.32 13.76 28.45
CA LYS A 7 33.17 13.35 27.65
C LYS A 7 33.33 11.88 27.24
N LYS A 8 32.45 10.99 27.74
CA LYS A 8 32.33 9.60 27.29
C LYS A 8 32.13 9.56 25.77
N PRO A 9 32.79 8.64 25.03
CA PRO A 9 32.50 8.47 23.62
C PRO A 9 31.05 7.99 23.47
N SER A 10 30.30 8.74 22.66
CA SER A 10 28.95 8.41 22.20
C SER A 10 28.96 6.99 21.64
N SER A 11 28.17 6.11 22.27
CA SER A 11 27.89 4.78 21.74
C SER A 11 27.03 4.94 20.49
N ASP A 12 27.69 4.99 19.33
CA ASP A 12 27.04 4.82 18.03
C ASP A 12 26.16 3.56 18.10
N PRO A 13 24.90 3.61 17.63
CA PRO A 13 24.07 2.44 17.54
C PRO A 13 24.81 1.40 16.69
N GLN A 14 25.15 0.27 17.32
CA GLN A 14 25.86 -0.80 16.65
C GLN A 14 25.03 -1.28 15.45
N ILE A 15 25.51 -0.95 14.26
CA ILE A 15 25.05 -1.51 12.99
C ILE A 15 24.97 -3.04 13.18
N PRO A 16 23.78 -3.65 13.08
CA PRO A 16 23.60 -5.10 13.24
C PRO A 16 24.64 -5.89 12.44
N ALA A 17 25.18 -6.96 13.05
CA ALA A 17 26.29 -7.73 12.47
C ALA A 17 25.99 -8.26 11.05
N PHE A 18 24.72 -8.53 10.73
CA PHE A 18 24.31 -8.96 9.39
C PHE A 18 24.56 -7.90 8.30
N LEU A 19 24.60 -6.62 8.64
CA LEU A 19 24.90 -5.54 7.68
C LEU A 19 26.38 -5.44 7.35
N ARG A 20 27.25 -5.91 8.25
CA ARG A 20 28.71 -5.89 8.03
C ARG A 20 29.15 -6.85 6.91
N GLN A 21 28.27 -7.75 6.45
CA GLN A 21 28.51 -8.70 5.35
C GLN A 21 27.72 -8.41 4.06
N THR A 22 26.95 -7.31 3.96
CA THR A 22 25.98 -7.13 2.85
C THR A 22 26.48 -6.42 1.59
N THR A 23 27.79 -6.22 1.42
CA THR A 23 28.31 -5.68 0.15
C THR A 23 28.51 -6.74 -0.93
N GLU A 24 28.46 -8.04 -0.60
CA GLU A 24 28.88 -9.11 -1.53
C GLU A 24 27.77 -9.77 -2.34
N ASP A 25 26.47 -9.60 -2.02
CA ASP A 25 25.40 -9.98 -2.96
C ASP A 25 24.13 -9.12 -2.86
N LEU A 26 24.04 -8.10 -3.72
CA LEU A 26 22.82 -7.31 -3.90
C LEU A 26 21.62 -8.17 -4.32
N ALA A 27 21.84 -9.28 -5.04
CA ALA A 27 20.75 -10.14 -5.50
C ALA A 27 20.09 -10.87 -4.34
N THR A 28 20.88 -11.42 -3.41
CA THR A 28 20.35 -12.02 -2.17
C THR A 28 19.60 -10.98 -1.33
N THR A 29 20.11 -9.74 -1.24
CA THR A 29 19.41 -8.67 -0.49
C THR A 29 18.08 -8.31 -1.15
N LEU A 30 18.05 -8.18 -2.48
CA LEU A 30 16.81 -7.94 -3.22
C LEU A 30 15.80 -9.07 -3.02
N ALA A 31 16.23 -10.33 -3.17
CA ALA A 31 15.38 -11.50 -2.99
C ALA A 31 14.78 -11.58 -1.58
N PHE A 32 15.57 -11.22 -0.55
CA PHE A 32 15.06 -11.09 0.81
C PHE A 32 13.96 -10.03 0.90
N ILE A 33 14.20 -8.81 0.41
CA ILE A 33 13.21 -7.73 0.44
C ILE A 33 11.92 -8.14 -0.30
N GLN A 34 12.06 -8.73 -1.48
CA GLN A 34 10.93 -9.21 -2.29
C GLN A 34 10.10 -10.25 -1.54
N SER A 35 10.76 -11.26 -0.94
CA SER A 35 10.09 -12.28 -0.13
C SER A 35 9.33 -11.68 1.06
N GLN A 36 9.89 -10.66 1.72
CA GLN A 36 9.23 -9.98 2.83
C GLN A 36 8.02 -9.15 2.38
N ILE A 37 8.14 -8.42 1.26
CA ILE A 37 7.01 -7.69 0.66
C ILE A 37 5.89 -8.67 0.30
N HIS A 38 6.22 -9.79 -0.34
CA HIS A 38 5.25 -10.82 -0.68
C HIS A 38 4.53 -11.40 0.55
N ALA A 39 5.28 -11.68 1.62
CA ALA A 39 4.71 -12.15 2.87
C ALA A 39 3.73 -11.13 3.47
N ILE A 40 4.09 -9.84 3.47
CA ILE A 40 3.23 -8.75 3.95
C ILE A 40 1.90 -8.71 3.17
N TYR A 41 1.94 -8.77 1.84
CA TYR A 41 0.72 -8.75 1.02
C TYR A 41 -0.09 -10.05 1.10
N SER A 42 0.58 -11.20 1.22
CA SER A 42 -0.08 -12.51 1.37
C SER A 42 -0.82 -12.63 2.70
N THR A 43 -0.21 -12.18 3.81
CA THR A 43 -0.87 -12.13 5.11
C THR A 43 -2.01 -11.12 5.15
N ALA A 44 -1.92 -10.03 4.39
CA ALA A 44 -2.98 -9.03 4.29
C ALA A 44 -4.17 -9.44 3.39
N SER A 45 -4.09 -10.60 2.71
CA SER A 45 -5.04 -11.01 1.68
C SER A 45 -6.50 -10.95 2.13
N ALA A 46 -7.38 -10.65 1.18
CA ALA A 46 -8.79 -10.28 1.44
C ALA A 46 -9.60 -11.37 2.17
N ASP A 47 -9.16 -12.63 2.08
CA ASP A 47 -9.82 -13.80 2.69
C ASP A 47 -9.55 -13.93 4.20
N GLN A 48 -8.62 -13.16 4.76
CA GLN A 48 -8.33 -13.18 6.19
C GLN A 48 -9.34 -12.28 6.94
N GLN A 49 -10.06 -12.88 7.90
CA GLN A 49 -11.15 -12.24 8.65
C GLN A 49 -10.71 -11.18 9.68
N ASP A 50 -9.40 -10.93 9.84
CA ASP A 50 -8.92 -9.84 10.67
C ASP A 50 -9.21 -8.51 9.97
N ASP A 51 -10.03 -7.67 10.60
CA ASP A 51 -10.36 -6.32 10.12
C ASP A 51 -9.15 -5.38 10.06
N ASN A 52 -8.01 -5.78 10.65
CA ASN A 52 -6.80 -4.97 10.70
C ASN A 52 -5.76 -5.41 9.66
N ALA A 53 -4.99 -4.43 9.16
CA ALA A 53 -3.80 -4.72 8.38
C ALA A 53 -2.74 -5.48 9.21
N PRO A 54 -1.87 -6.27 8.57
CA PRO A 54 -0.81 -7.00 9.28
C PRO A 54 0.03 -6.06 10.14
N LYS A 55 0.18 -6.42 11.42
CA LYS A 55 1.11 -5.73 12.32
C LYS A 55 2.47 -6.41 12.21
N LEU A 56 3.44 -5.71 11.65
CA LEU A 56 4.84 -6.14 11.69
C LEU A 56 5.40 -5.88 13.08
N ASP A 57 6.11 -6.87 13.63
CA ASP A 57 6.88 -6.65 14.85
C ASP A 57 8.08 -5.72 14.56
N HIS A 58 8.60 -5.11 15.62
CA HIS A 58 9.65 -4.11 15.50
C HIS A 58 10.95 -4.67 14.88
N ASP A 59 11.32 -5.91 15.20
CA ASP A 59 12.56 -6.51 14.71
C ASP A 59 12.47 -6.81 13.20
N THR A 60 11.34 -7.37 12.75
CA THR A 60 11.07 -7.59 11.32
C THR A 60 11.04 -6.26 10.56
N TYR A 61 10.38 -5.23 11.10
CA TYR A 61 10.37 -3.89 10.49
C TYR A 61 11.79 -3.35 10.30
N ILE A 62 12.63 -3.40 11.35
CA ILE A 62 14.00 -2.89 11.28
C ILE A 62 14.83 -3.69 10.28
N LYS A 63 14.69 -5.02 10.23
CA LYS A 63 15.39 -5.88 9.25
C LYS A 63 15.04 -5.49 7.81
N ILE A 64 13.76 -5.34 7.48
CA ILE A 64 13.31 -4.99 6.12
C ILE A 64 13.77 -3.57 5.75
N TYR A 65 13.55 -2.60 6.64
CA TYR A 65 13.95 -1.21 6.41
C TYR A 65 15.47 -1.11 6.16
N THR A 66 16.25 -1.82 6.97
CA THR A 66 17.70 -1.81 6.88
C THR A 66 18.20 -2.51 5.61
N ALA A 67 17.62 -3.66 5.24
CA ALA A 67 17.94 -4.31 3.97
C ALA A 67 17.63 -3.40 2.77
N THR A 68 16.47 -2.73 2.80
CA THR A 68 16.06 -1.74 1.79
C THR A 68 17.06 -0.59 1.72
N HIS A 69 17.51 -0.10 2.87
CA HIS A 69 18.52 0.95 2.95
C HIS A 69 19.85 0.50 2.32
N SER A 70 20.38 -0.66 2.72
CA SER A 70 21.61 -1.23 2.16
C SER A 70 21.51 -1.39 0.64
N TYR A 71 20.38 -1.91 0.15
CA TYR A 71 20.13 -2.11 -1.28
C TYR A 71 20.07 -0.78 -2.07
N CYS A 72 19.39 0.24 -1.54
CA CYS A 72 19.24 1.54 -2.23
C CYS A 72 20.51 2.41 -2.17
N THR A 73 21.35 2.23 -1.15
CA THR A 73 22.58 3.03 -0.93
C THR A 73 23.85 2.32 -1.41
N ALA A 74 23.76 1.06 -1.86
CA ALA A 74 24.88 0.31 -2.40
C ALA A 74 25.51 1.07 -3.59
N THR A 75 26.72 1.60 -3.38
CA THR A 75 27.38 2.55 -4.28
C THR A 75 27.96 1.91 -5.55
N LYS A 76 27.89 0.58 -5.71
CA LYS A 76 28.55 -0.15 -6.80
C LYS A 76 27.74 -1.36 -7.25
N SER A 77 26.83 -1.17 -8.20
CA SER A 77 26.52 -2.23 -9.17
C SER A 77 27.56 -2.18 -10.29
N PRO A 78 28.25 -3.29 -10.64
CA PRO A 78 29.21 -3.34 -11.75
C PRO A 78 28.65 -2.87 -13.10
N LYS A 79 27.32 -2.79 -13.23
CA LYS A 79 26.61 -2.38 -14.45
C LYS A 79 26.12 -0.93 -14.45
N GLY A 80 26.42 -0.13 -13.42
CA GLY A 80 25.91 1.25 -13.32
C GLY A 80 24.37 1.35 -13.27
N SER A 81 23.66 0.22 -13.12
CA SER A 81 22.21 0.15 -13.14
C SER A 81 21.67 0.44 -11.74
N LEU A 82 20.73 1.38 -11.73
CA LEU A 82 20.09 2.01 -10.60
C LEU A 82 19.28 0.96 -9.81
N SER A 83 19.78 0.54 -8.64
CA SER A 83 19.26 -0.61 -7.89
C SER A 83 17.75 -0.54 -7.58
N GLY A 84 17.17 0.65 -7.47
CA GLY A 84 15.76 0.81 -7.09
C GLY A 84 14.71 0.36 -8.10
N GLU A 85 15.03 0.23 -9.40
CA GLU A 85 14.01 -0.03 -10.43
C GLU A 85 13.35 -1.40 -10.28
N ASP A 86 14.15 -2.44 -10.06
CA ASP A 86 13.65 -3.81 -9.90
C ASP A 86 12.78 -3.94 -8.65
N LEU A 87 13.17 -3.27 -7.56
CA LEU A 87 12.38 -3.24 -6.33
C LEU A 87 11.08 -2.46 -6.51
N TYR A 88 11.10 -1.32 -7.20
CA TYR A 88 9.91 -0.53 -7.48
C TYR A 88 8.90 -1.30 -8.35
N ARG A 89 9.37 -1.92 -9.44
CA ARG A 89 8.52 -2.73 -10.32
C ARG A 89 7.92 -3.91 -9.59
N TYR A 90 8.71 -4.59 -8.76
CA TYR A 90 8.22 -5.70 -7.94
C TYR A 90 7.15 -5.25 -6.94
N LEU A 91 7.37 -4.10 -6.29
CA LEU A 91 6.38 -3.52 -5.39
C LEU A 91 5.07 -3.19 -6.13
N GLU A 92 5.15 -2.55 -7.30
CA GLU A 92 3.97 -2.27 -8.12
C GLU A 92 3.19 -3.54 -8.47
N GLU A 93 3.89 -4.61 -8.82
CA GLU A 93 3.30 -5.91 -9.13
C GLU A 93 2.58 -6.53 -7.93
N GLU A 94 3.20 -6.54 -6.75
CA GLU A 94 2.59 -7.06 -5.53
C GLU A 94 1.34 -6.24 -5.12
N VAL A 95 1.40 -4.90 -5.21
CA VAL A 95 0.24 -4.03 -4.95
C VAL A 95 -0.90 -4.35 -5.94
N ARG A 96 -0.56 -4.59 -7.22
CA ARG A 96 -1.53 -4.93 -8.26
C ARG A 96 -2.20 -6.27 -7.97
N ASN A 97 -1.41 -7.30 -7.69
CA ASN A 97 -1.88 -8.66 -7.39
C ASN A 97 -2.82 -8.63 -6.17
N TYR A 98 -2.42 -7.91 -5.12
CA TYR A 98 -3.27 -7.69 -3.94
C TYR A 98 -4.61 -7.04 -4.30
N CYS A 99 -4.58 -5.94 -5.05
CA CYS A 99 -5.81 -5.22 -5.43
C CYS A 99 -6.73 -6.04 -6.34
N GLN A 100 -6.19 -6.95 -7.16
CA GLN A 100 -6.99 -7.87 -7.97
C GLN A 100 -7.74 -8.87 -7.09
N GLY A 101 -7.07 -9.43 -6.07
CA GLY A 101 -7.73 -10.29 -5.07
C GLY A 101 -8.83 -9.55 -4.31
N VAL A 102 -8.55 -8.32 -3.87
CA VAL A 102 -9.53 -7.44 -3.21
C VAL A 102 -10.73 -7.16 -4.10
N ARG A 103 -10.52 -6.90 -5.40
CA ARG A 103 -11.64 -6.69 -6.33
C ARG A 103 -12.55 -7.92 -6.39
N SER A 104 -11.97 -9.11 -6.52
CA SER A 104 -12.75 -10.35 -6.55
C SER A 104 -13.59 -10.50 -5.28
N TYR A 105 -13.00 -10.21 -4.13
CA TYR A 105 -13.72 -10.24 -2.85
C TYR A 105 -14.89 -9.25 -2.78
N ILE A 106 -14.71 -8.01 -3.23
CA ILE A 106 -15.73 -6.95 -3.12
C ILE A 106 -16.88 -7.17 -4.12
N PHE A 107 -16.57 -7.52 -5.38
CA PHE A 107 -17.54 -7.45 -6.48
C PHE A 107 -17.93 -8.80 -7.11
N ILE A 108 -17.17 -9.87 -6.85
CA ILE A 108 -17.42 -11.19 -7.48
C ILE A 108 -18.03 -12.17 -6.48
N THR A 109 -17.72 -12.03 -5.19
CA THR A 109 -18.29 -12.92 -4.16
C THR A 109 -19.75 -12.57 -3.86
N ASP A 110 -20.66 -13.42 -4.32
CA ASP A 110 -22.05 -13.45 -3.85
C ASP A 110 -22.09 -14.04 -2.43
N ASN A 111 -22.08 -13.16 -1.44
CA ASN A 111 -22.41 -13.54 -0.07
C ASN A 111 -23.91 -13.32 0.11
N ASP A 112 -24.67 -14.42 0.07
CA ASP A 112 -26.14 -14.46 0.19
C ASP A 112 -26.66 -14.16 1.61
N GLU A 113 -25.77 -13.85 2.57
CA GLU A 113 -26.11 -13.75 4.00
C GLU A 113 -26.62 -12.36 4.45
N GLU A 114 -26.49 -11.30 3.64
CA GLU A 114 -26.91 -9.94 4.00
C GLU A 114 -28.05 -9.47 3.10
N ASP A 115 -29.22 -9.14 3.70
CA ASP A 115 -30.48 -8.80 2.99
C ASP A 115 -30.39 -7.56 2.07
N ASP A 116 -29.28 -6.80 2.14
CA ASP A 116 -29.11 -5.53 1.44
C ASP A 116 -27.84 -5.50 0.58
N PRO A 117 -27.97 -5.65 -0.75
CA PRO A 117 -26.82 -5.68 -1.66
C PRO A 117 -25.99 -4.40 -1.65
N ALA A 118 -26.62 -3.22 -1.58
CA ALA A 118 -25.93 -1.93 -1.60
C ALA A 118 -25.10 -1.73 -0.33
N ARG A 119 -25.68 -1.97 0.84
CA ARG A 119 -24.97 -1.91 2.12
C ARG A 119 -23.84 -2.92 2.20
N ARG A 120 -24.08 -4.17 1.76
CA ARG A 120 -23.07 -5.23 1.70
C ARG A 120 -21.87 -4.80 0.88
N LEU A 121 -22.12 -4.29 -0.33
CA LEU A 121 -21.08 -3.80 -1.22
C LEU A 121 -20.26 -2.68 -0.57
N LEU A 122 -20.92 -1.65 -0.03
CA LEU A 122 -20.23 -0.50 0.56
C LEU A 122 -19.44 -0.88 1.81
N LYS A 123 -19.97 -1.81 2.62
CA LYS A 123 -19.29 -2.36 3.81
C LYS A 123 -18.05 -3.17 3.42
N ALA A 124 -18.17 -4.07 2.45
CA ALA A 124 -17.04 -4.83 1.93
C ALA A 124 -15.97 -3.90 1.35
N TYR A 125 -16.39 -2.92 0.55
CA TYR A 125 -15.50 -1.92 -0.03
C TYR A 125 -14.74 -1.12 1.03
N ILE A 126 -15.44 -0.53 2.01
CA ILE A 126 -14.78 0.34 3.00
C ILE A 126 -13.86 -0.46 3.93
N THR A 127 -14.24 -1.69 4.30
CA THR A 127 -13.40 -2.58 5.09
C THR A 127 -12.09 -2.89 4.36
N GLN A 128 -12.18 -3.31 3.09
CA GLN A 128 -10.99 -3.62 2.31
C GLN A 128 -10.15 -2.36 2.00
N TYR A 129 -10.79 -1.21 1.76
CA TYR A 129 -10.09 0.06 1.58
C TYR A 129 -9.30 0.46 2.82
N ASN A 130 -9.88 0.33 4.02
CA ASN A 130 -9.20 0.67 5.27
C ASN A 130 -7.99 -0.25 5.51
N LYS A 131 -8.14 -1.57 5.28
CA LYS A 131 -7.01 -2.53 5.32
C LYS A 131 -5.90 -2.11 4.36
N PHE A 132 -6.26 -1.80 3.12
CA PHE A 132 -5.32 -1.36 2.11
C PHE A 132 -4.65 -0.03 2.46
N ALA A 133 -5.36 0.95 3.03
CA ALA A 133 -4.81 2.24 3.42
C ALA A 133 -3.74 2.07 4.52
N HIS A 134 -4.01 1.22 5.51
CA HIS A 134 -3.04 0.87 6.56
C HIS A 134 -1.82 0.14 5.99
N LEU A 135 -2.04 -0.88 5.15
CA LEU A 135 -0.98 -1.63 4.47
C LEU A 135 -0.10 -0.73 3.59
N SER A 136 -0.74 0.13 2.80
CA SER A 136 -0.07 1.10 1.92
C SER A 136 0.81 2.07 2.71
N ASN A 137 0.34 2.53 3.87
CA ASN A 137 1.13 3.40 4.74
C ASN A 137 2.33 2.67 5.36
N LEU A 138 2.14 1.42 5.79
CA LEU A 138 3.23 0.58 6.31
C LEU A 138 4.32 0.37 5.25
N VAL A 139 3.93 -0.04 4.05
CA VAL A 139 4.84 -0.28 2.93
C VAL A 139 5.53 1.01 2.48
N LYS A 140 4.81 2.14 2.42
CA LYS A 140 5.41 3.46 2.17
C LYS A 140 6.53 3.78 3.16
N ASN A 141 6.31 3.51 4.46
CA ASN A 141 7.33 3.76 5.49
C ASN A 141 8.54 2.82 5.36
N LEU A 142 8.31 1.53 5.07
CA LEU A 142 9.39 0.57 4.80
C LEU A 142 10.23 0.97 3.58
N MET A 143 9.57 1.49 2.53
CA MET A 143 10.17 1.86 1.25
C MET A 143 10.61 3.33 1.18
N GLN A 144 10.68 4.04 2.32
CA GLN A 144 11.03 5.47 2.35
C GLN A 144 12.40 5.76 1.71
N VAL A 145 13.38 4.86 1.89
CA VAL A 145 14.73 5.03 1.30
C VAL A 145 14.69 4.84 -0.21
N LEU A 146 13.91 3.87 -0.71
CA LEU A 146 13.66 3.70 -2.14
C LEU A 146 13.02 4.97 -2.73
N GLU A 147 12.01 5.52 -2.06
CA GLU A 147 11.34 6.74 -2.51
C GLU A 147 12.32 7.93 -2.58
N ARG A 148 13.13 8.10 -1.53
CA ARG A 148 14.08 9.22 -1.41
C ARG A 148 15.19 9.17 -2.45
N HIS A 149 15.79 8.00 -2.67
CA HIS A 149 17.03 7.89 -3.44
C HIS A 149 16.83 7.48 -4.90
N TRP A 150 15.74 6.78 -5.20
CA TRP A 150 15.45 6.32 -6.56
C TRP A 150 14.22 7.04 -7.13
N VAL A 151 13.03 6.88 -6.52
CA VAL A 151 11.76 7.36 -7.10
C VAL A 151 11.79 8.86 -7.42
N ARG A 152 12.19 9.70 -6.46
CA ARG A 152 12.24 11.16 -6.68
C ARG A 152 13.22 11.55 -7.78
N ARG A 153 14.37 10.90 -7.85
CA ARG A 153 15.35 11.15 -8.92
C ARG A 153 14.76 10.79 -10.28
N GLU A 154 14.13 9.63 -10.41
CA GLU A 154 13.52 9.24 -11.69
C GLU A 154 12.39 10.19 -12.11
N ILE A 155 11.61 10.71 -11.15
CA ILE A 155 10.59 11.75 -11.40
C ILE A 155 11.25 13.05 -11.89
N ASP A 156 12.33 13.49 -11.24
CA ASP A 156 13.08 14.69 -11.64
C ASP A 156 13.71 14.54 -13.04
N GLU A 157 14.14 13.32 -13.38
CA GLU A 157 14.63 12.93 -14.71
C GLU A 157 13.48 12.70 -15.73
N LYS A 158 12.22 12.95 -15.33
CA LYS A 158 11.01 12.83 -16.15
C LYS A 158 10.78 11.43 -16.72
N LYS A 159 11.21 10.39 -16.01
CA LYS A 159 10.88 9.01 -16.34
C LYS A 159 9.36 8.83 -16.23
N LYS A 160 8.75 8.34 -17.30
CA LYS A 160 7.30 8.10 -17.32
C LYS A 160 6.96 6.91 -16.41
N ASN A 161 5.74 6.92 -15.88
CA ASN A 161 5.19 5.83 -15.07
C ASN A 161 5.92 5.56 -13.75
N VAL A 162 6.66 6.54 -13.22
CA VAL A 162 7.19 6.51 -11.86
C VAL A 162 6.43 7.52 -11.02
N TYR A 163 5.88 7.04 -9.90
CA TYR A 163 5.07 7.80 -8.96
C TYR A 163 5.61 7.61 -7.54
N LEU A 164 5.40 8.60 -6.67
CA LEU A 164 5.61 8.43 -5.23
C LEU A 164 4.82 7.21 -4.74
N ILE A 165 5.28 6.53 -3.69
CA ILE A 165 4.70 5.24 -3.28
C ILE A 165 3.22 5.39 -2.91
N GLU A 166 2.85 6.51 -2.27
CA GLU A 166 1.46 6.83 -1.97
C GLU A 166 0.60 6.98 -3.23
N ASP A 167 1.10 7.69 -4.25
CA ASP A 167 0.37 7.94 -5.49
C ASP A 167 0.28 6.68 -6.35
N LEU A 168 1.33 5.85 -6.35
CA LEU A 168 1.33 4.51 -6.94
C LEU A 168 0.17 3.68 -6.34
N ASN A 169 0.07 3.61 -5.01
CA ASN A 169 -0.98 2.85 -4.34
C ASN A 169 -2.39 3.36 -4.71
N LYS A 170 -2.60 4.69 -4.71
CA LYS A 170 -3.87 5.30 -5.13
C LYS A 170 -4.21 4.95 -6.59
N MET A 171 -3.23 5.06 -7.49
CA MET A 171 -3.40 4.75 -8.91
C MET A 171 -3.74 3.27 -9.13
N VAL A 172 -3.04 2.36 -8.44
CA VAL A 172 -3.31 0.92 -8.55
C VAL A 172 -4.69 0.58 -8.00
N TRP A 173 -5.11 1.13 -6.85
CA TRP A 173 -6.47 0.92 -6.32
C TRP A 173 -7.55 1.38 -7.31
N ARG A 174 -7.41 2.60 -7.84
CA ARG A 174 -8.32 3.16 -8.85
C ARG A 174 -8.45 2.25 -10.07
N LYS A 175 -7.34 1.77 -10.60
CA LYS A 175 -7.32 0.96 -11.83
C LYS A 175 -7.76 -0.48 -11.59
N GLN A 176 -7.32 -1.11 -10.51
CA GLN A 176 -7.55 -2.53 -10.26
C GLN A 176 -8.85 -2.81 -9.52
N VAL A 177 -9.20 -2.01 -8.49
CA VAL A 177 -10.42 -2.22 -7.70
C VAL A 177 -11.61 -1.51 -8.33
N LEU A 178 -11.47 -0.21 -8.60
CA LEU A 178 -12.56 0.64 -9.09
C LEU A 178 -12.66 0.70 -10.62
N GLN A 179 -11.73 0.09 -11.35
CA GLN A 179 -11.66 0.08 -12.82
C GLN A 179 -11.69 1.47 -13.48
N VAL A 180 -11.24 2.51 -12.78
CA VAL A 180 -11.15 3.87 -13.31
C VAL A 180 -10.02 3.95 -14.35
N GLY A 181 -10.37 4.32 -15.58
CA GLY A 181 -9.41 4.43 -16.70
C GLY A 181 -9.00 3.08 -17.31
N ALA A 182 -9.77 2.01 -17.06
CA ALA A 182 -9.64 0.77 -17.81
C ALA A 182 -10.44 0.88 -19.12
N ASP A 183 -9.76 1.01 -20.26
CA ASP A 183 -10.40 1.13 -21.59
C ASP A 183 -11.29 -0.06 -21.95
N THR A 184 -11.11 -1.19 -21.25
CA THR A 184 -11.80 -2.46 -21.47
C THR A 184 -12.91 -2.75 -20.47
N ALA A 185 -13.08 -1.93 -19.43
CA ALA A 185 -14.10 -2.14 -18.41
C ALA A 185 -15.50 -1.74 -18.92
N PRO A 186 -16.56 -2.52 -18.66
CA PRO A 186 -17.92 -2.07 -18.90
C PRO A 186 -18.18 -0.77 -18.13
N ARG A 187 -18.87 0.20 -18.75
CA ARG A 187 -19.09 1.57 -18.23
C ARG A 187 -19.63 1.67 -16.80
N LYS A 188 -20.16 0.60 -16.23
CA LYS A 188 -20.78 0.55 -14.90
C LYS A 188 -19.99 -0.24 -13.85
N GLN A 189 -18.89 -0.92 -14.18
CA GLN A 189 -18.17 -1.74 -13.19
C GLN A 189 -17.32 -0.92 -12.22
N GLY A 190 -17.09 -1.46 -11.02
CA GLY A 190 -16.20 -0.89 -10.00
C GLY A 190 -16.76 0.40 -9.42
N LEU A 191 -16.28 1.56 -9.89
CA LEU A 191 -16.74 2.86 -9.41
C LEU A 191 -18.24 3.07 -9.66
N GLY A 192 -18.78 2.60 -10.78
CA GLY A 192 -20.21 2.73 -11.09
C GLY A 192 -21.10 1.98 -10.09
N GLU A 193 -20.75 0.74 -9.76
CA GLU A 193 -21.43 -0.07 -8.75
C GLU A 193 -21.37 0.58 -7.35
N VAL A 194 -20.21 1.12 -6.97
CA VAL A 194 -20.06 1.87 -5.70
C VAL A 194 -20.90 3.14 -5.71
N ALA A 195 -20.96 3.87 -6.82
CA ALA A 195 -21.76 5.08 -6.95
C ALA A 195 -23.27 4.78 -6.86
N ASP A 196 -23.75 3.78 -7.60
CA ASP A 196 -25.15 3.34 -7.59
C ASP A 196 -25.57 2.93 -6.15
N ALA A 197 -24.73 2.16 -5.45
CA ALA A 197 -24.98 1.76 -4.06
C ALA A 197 -24.96 2.95 -3.07
N VAL A 198 -24.09 3.94 -3.29
CA VAL A 198 -24.08 5.18 -2.50
C VAL A 198 -25.39 5.95 -2.69
N THR A 199 -25.86 6.11 -3.93
CA THR A 199 -27.12 6.81 -4.23
C THR A 199 -28.30 6.09 -3.57
N GLU A 200 -28.36 4.75 -3.68
CA GLU A 200 -29.42 3.95 -3.07
C GLU A 200 -29.46 4.13 -1.54
N LEU A 201 -28.31 4.07 -0.86
CA LEU A 201 -28.26 4.27 0.60
C LEU A 201 -28.54 5.71 1.03
N ARG A 202 -28.28 6.72 0.17
CA ARG A 202 -28.61 8.14 0.46
C ARG A 202 -30.11 8.41 0.42
N GLU A 203 -30.82 7.79 -0.52
CA GLU A 203 -32.26 8.01 -0.73
C GLU A 203 -33.13 7.28 0.30
N ARG A 204 -32.56 6.32 1.02
CA ARG A 204 -33.29 5.51 2.01
C ARG A 204 -33.58 6.29 3.29
N SER A 205 -34.81 6.07 3.78
CA SER A 205 -35.28 6.55 5.08
C SER A 205 -35.79 5.37 5.91
N GLY A 206 -35.38 5.24 7.17
CA GLY A 206 -35.80 4.13 8.05
C GLY A 206 -34.87 3.94 9.26
N GLY A 207 -35.06 2.84 10.01
CA GLY A 207 -34.35 2.59 11.27
C GLY A 207 -32.82 2.47 11.16
N MET A 208 -32.28 2.13 9.98
CA MET A 208 -30.83 2.02 9.73
C MET A 208 -30.22 3.26 9.06
N ALA A 209 -31.00 4.33 8.84
CA ALA A 209 -30.56 5.49 8.06
C ALA A 209 -29.31 6.20 8.63
N GLU A 210 -29.14 6.22 9.96
CA GLU A 210 -27.94 6.81 10.58
C GLU A 210 -26.67 5.98 10.28
N TYR A 211 -26.78 4.66 10.34
CA TYR A 211 -25.69 3.74 9.99
C TYR A 211 -25.33 3.89 8.51
N ASP A 212 -26.34 3.89 7.63
CA ASP A 212 -26.15 4.03 6.18
C ASP A 212 -25.51 5.39 5.84
N SER A 213 -25.94 6.46 6.51
CA SER A 213 -25.33 7.79 6.35
C SER A 213 -23.85 7.81 6.74
N LYS A 214 -23.47 7.13 7.84
CA LYS A 214 -22.07 7.01 8.25
C LYS A 214 -21.26 6.21 7.22
N LEU A 215 -21.78 5.07 6.78
CA LEU A 215 -21.14 4.22 5.78
C LEU A 215 -20.88 4.99 4.48
N VAL A 216 -21.89 5.68 3.96
CA VAL A 216 -21.77 6.54 2.77
C VAL A 216 -20.71 7.61 2.97
N LYS A 217 -20.68 8.30 4.12
CA LYS A 217 -19.66 9.33 4.41
C LYS A 217 -18.24 8.76 4.39
N ASP A 218 -18.03 7.57 4.95
CA ASP A 218 -16.71 6.94 4.97
C ASP A 218 -16.29 6.50 3.56
N VAL A 219 -17.21 5.97 2.75
CA VAL A 219 -16.97 5.64 1.33
C VAL A 219 -16.62 6.90 0.54
N VAL A 220 -17.41 7.96 0.63
CA VAL A 220 -17.15 9.23 -0.08
C VAL A 220 -15.80 9.81 0.34
N ARG A 221 -15.46 9.78 1.63
CA ARG A 221 -14.13 10.21 2.12
C ARG A 221 -13.01 9.40 1.49
N SER A 222 -13.18 8.08 1.35
CA SER A 222 -12.19 7.21 0.71
C SER A 222 -11.98 7.58 -0.77
N LEU A 223 -13.06 7.85 -1.50
CA LEU A 223 -13.03 8.23 -2.91
C LEU A 223 -12.32 9.58 -3.09
N SER A 224 -12.61 10.55 -2.22
CA SER A 224 -11.91 11.84 -2.20
C SER A 224 -10.40 11.69 -1.98
N PHE A 225 -9.96 10.79 -1.09
CA PHE A 225 -8.53 10.51 -0.89
C PHE A 225 -7.87 9.89 -2.13
N LEU A 226 -8.63 9.14 -2.92
CA LEU A 226 -8.20 8.62 -4.23
C LEU A 226 -8.27 9.68 -5.34
N GLY A 227 -8.76 10.90 -5.05
CA GLY A 227 -8.95 11.97 -6.04
C GLY A 227 -10.16 11.73 -6.95
N LEU A 228 -11.17 11.02 -6.46
CA LEU A 228 -12.44 10.77 -7.13
C LEU A 228 -13.56 11.52 -6.42
N THR A 229 -14.50 12.06 -7.19
CA THR A 229 -15.72 12.68 -6.68
C THR A 229 -16.92 11.93 -7.24
N LEU A 230 -17.91 11.70 -6.38
CA LEU A 230 -19.25 11.33 -6.82
C LEU A 230 -20.01 12.65 -6.95
N ASP A 231 -20.49 12.97 -8.15
CA ASP A 231 -21.34 14.13 -8.35
C ASP A 231 -22.63 13.92 -7.52
N ASP A 232 -23.04 14.96 -6.78
CA ASP A 232 -24.26 14.95 -5.95
C ASP A 232 -25.54 15.01 -6.78
#